data_AF-A0A970N4L4-F1
#
_entry.id   AF-A0A970N4L4-F1
#
_cell.length_a   1.000
_cell.length_b   1.000
_cell.length_c   1.000
_cell.angle_alpha   90.00
_cell.angle_beta   90.00
_cell.angle_gamma   90.00
#
_symmetry.space_group_name_H-M   'P 1'
#
loop_
_entity.id
_entity.type
_entity.pdbx_description
1 polymer ?
#
loop_
_entity_poly.entity_id
_entity_poly.type
_entity_poly.pdbx_seq_one_letter_code
_entity_poly.pdbx_strand_id
1 'polypeptide(L)'
;EMSLVKEIDNDNYDNVRGSINVYEKLGNETLAYIDLRGAEDKLIVRAGSRFPFKIEDRVSIKFNMQYIHLFDYDSGESMLKRG
;
A
#
# COMPACT_ATOMS: atom_id res chain seq x y z
N GLU A 1 29.48 -4.52 -22.37
CA GLU A 1 28.00 -4.49 -22.47
C GLU A 1 27.40 -4.98 -21.16
N MET A 2 26.59 -4.15 -20.51
CA MET A 2 25.82 -4.54 -19.32
C MET A 2 24.46 -5.01 -19.79
N SER A 3 24.17 -6.29 -19.55
CA SER A 3 22.87 -6.91 -19.80
C SER A 3 21.79 -6.24 -18.94
N LEU A 4 20.73 -5.78 -19.60
CA LEU A 4 19.52 -5.24 -18.99
C LEU A 4 19.01 -6.21 -17.91
N VAL A 5 18.94 -5.73 -16.67
CA VAL A 5 18.11 -6.34 -15.63
C VAL A 5 16.67 -6.18 -16.12
N LYS A 6 16.07 -7.29 -16.60
CA LYS A 6 14.64 -7.32 -16.89
C LYS A 6 13.91 -6.92 -15.61
N GLU A 7 13.10 -5.86 -15.68
CA GLU A 7 12.10 -5.57 -14.66
C GLU A 7 11.33 -6.86 -14.40
N ILE A 8 11.38 -7.33 -13.16
CA ILE A 8 10.59 -8.47 -12.73
C ILE A 8 9.17 -7.94 -12.56
N ASP A 9 8.35 -8.09 -13.59
CA ASP A 9 6.92 -7.80 -13.53
C ASP A 9 6.24 -8.90 -12.69
N ASN A 10 6.32 -8.72 -11.37
CA ASN A 10 5.95 -9.72 -10.38
C ASN A 10 4.47 -9.53 -9.99
N ASP A 11 3.57 -9.72 -10.96
CA ASP A 11 2.11 -9.63 -10.79
C ASP A 11 1.51 -10.79 -9.95
N ASN A 12 2.37 -11.63 -9.33
CA ASN A 12 2.02 -12.82 -8.54
C ASN A 12 2.00 -12.60 -7.01
N TYR A 13 2.25 -11.38 -6.52
CA TYR A 13 1.93 -11.09 -5.13
C TYR A 13 0.43 -10.81 -5.02
N ASP A 14 -0.27 -11.62 -4.23
CA ASP A 14 -1.68 -11.41 -3.90
C ASP A 14 -1.85 -9.99 -3.37
N ASN A 15 -2.45 -9.14 -4.19
CA ASN A 15 -2.78 -7.78 -3.77
C ASN A 15 -3.67 -7.86 -2.53
N VAL A 16 -3.35 -7.08 -1.50
CA VAL A 16 -4.21 -7.03 -0.32
C VAL A 16 -5.51 -6.33 -0.74
N ARG A 17 -6.65 -6.91 -0.38
CA ARG A 17 -7.98 -6.38 -0.70
C ARG A 17 -8.57 -5.69 0.51
N GLY A 18 -9.29 -4.60 0.26
CA GLY A 18 -10.00 -3.85 1.29
C GLY A 18 -11.21 -3.10 0.73
N SER A 19 -11.89 -2.36 1.60
CA SER A 19 -12.98 -1.46 1.23
C SER A 19 -12.68 -0.03 1.67
N ILE A 20 -13.07 0.96 0.87
CA ILE A 20 -12.91 2.36 1.24
C ILE A 20 -13.90 2.71 2.36
N ASN A 21 -13.37 3.13 3.51
CA ASN A 21 -14.15 3.56 4.67
C ASN A 21 -14.52 5.05 4.57
N VAL A 22 -13.52 5.89 4.30
CA VAL A 22 -13.66 7.33 4.11
C VAL A 22 -12.53 7.84 3.22
N TYR A 23 -12.72 8.98 2.58
CA TYR A 23 -11.64 9.67 1.90
C TYR A 23 -11.71 11.19 2.12
N GLU A 24 -10.55 11.83 2.13
CA GLU A 24 -10.39 13.26 2.30
C GLU A 24 -9.75 13.86 1.04
N LYS A 25 -10.38 14.87 0.44
CA LYS A 25 -9.83 15.58 -0.71
C LYS A 25 -9.04 16.79 -0.22
N LEU A 26 -7.74 16.82 -0.52
CA LEU A 26 -6.80 17.86 -0.08
C LEU A 26 -6.36 18.78 -1.24
N GLY A 27 -7.09 18.77 -2.36
CA GLY A 27 -6.77 19.54 -3.57
C GLY A 27 -6.06 18.67 -4.61
N ASN A 28 -4.73 18.64 -4.58
CA ASN A 28 -3.90 17.85 -5.53
C ASN A 28 -3.88 16.35 -5.20
N GLU A 29 -4.30 15.97 -3.99
CA GLU A 29 -4.26 14.60 -3.51
C GLU A 29 -5.50 14.24 -2.68
N THR A 30 -5.71 12.93 -2.52
CA THR A 30 -6.78 12.34 -1.73
C THR A 30 -6.16 11.37 -0.74
N LEU A 31 -6.51 11.46 0.54
CA LEU A 31 -6.21 10.42 1.53
C LEU A 31 -7.39 9.46 1.59
N ALA A 32 -7.16 8.19 1.23
CA ALA A 32 -8.16 7.14 1.30
C ALA A 32 -7.87 6.23 2.49
N TYR A 33 -8.86 6.06 3.35
CA TYR A 33 -8.81 5.19 4.52
C TYR A 33 -9.49 3.88 4.15
N ILE A 34 -8.75 2.80 4.21
CA ILE A 34 -9.16 1.49 3.70
C ILE A 34 -9.23 0.51 4.86
N ASP A 35 -10.38 -0.13 5.01
CA ASP A 35 -10.53 -1.28 5.90
C ASP A 35 -9.93 -2.51 5.20
N LEU A 36 -8.78 -2.98 5.70
CA LEU A 36 -8.13 -4.19 5.19
C LEU A 36 -8.66 -5.42 5.92
N ARG A 37 -8.98 -6.47 5.16
CA ARG A 37 -9.42 -7.73 5.77
C ARG A 37 -8.29 -8.35 6.58
N GLY A 38 -8.46 -8.44 7.89
CA GLY A 38 -7.49 -9.06 8.80
C GLY A 38 -6.53 -8.09 9.47
N ALA A 39 -6.66 -6.78 9.25
CA ALA A 39 -6.01 -5.75 10.04
C ALA A 39 -7.04 -5.05 10.93
N GLU A 40 -6.66 -4.71 12.17
CA GLU A 40 -7.51 -3.93 13.08
C GLU A 40 -7.49 -2.44 12.70
N ASP A 41 -6.31 -1.96 12.27
CA ASP A 41 -6.12 -0.58 11.86
C ASP A 41 -6.43 -0.35 10.37
N LYS A 42 -6.83 0.88 10.06
CA LYS A 42 -7.08 1.31 8.68
C LYS A 42 -5.76 1.56 7.96
N LEU A 43 -5.66 1.05 6.74
CA LEU A 43 -4.60 1.46 5.82
C LEU A 43 -4.94 2.84 5.26
N ILE A 44 -4.01 3.79 5.40
CA ILE A 44 -4.12 5.10 4.77
C ILE A 44 -3.29 5.09 3.49
N VAL A 45 -3.96 5.35 2.36
CA VAL A 45 -3.32 5.43 1.04
C VAL A 45 -3.47 6.84 0.50
N ARG A 46 -2.34 7.40 0.07
CA ARG A 46 -2.31 8.68 -0.65
C ARG A 46 -2.51 8.43 -2.15
N ALA A 47 -3.55 9.02 -2.71
CA ALA A 47 -3.90 8.96 -4.12
C ALA A 47 -3.90 10.36 -4.75
N GLY A 48 -3.92 10.43 -6.08
CA GLY A 48 -4.03 11.70 -6.79
C GLY A 48 -5.40 12.37 -6.64
N SER A 49 -5.51 13.63 -7.08
CA SER A 49 -6.75 14.42 -7.08
C SER A 49 -7.90 13.76 -7.85
N ARG A 50 -7.57 13.05 -8.94
CA ARG A 50 -8.52 12.23 -9.69
C ARG A 50 -8.71 10.89 -8.98
N PHE A 51 -9.56 10.89 -7.97
CA PHE A 51 -9.95 9.71 -7.19
C PHE A 51 -11.35 9.25 -7.63
N PRO A 52 -11.47 8.20 -8.48
CA PRO A 52 -12.75 7.79 -9.07
C PRO A 52 -13.60 6.88 -8.16
N PHE A 53 -13.08 6.52 -6.98
CA PHE A 53 -13.73 5.58 -6.08
C PHE A 53 -14.66 6.27 -5.09
N LYS A 54 -15.55 5.49 -4.48
CA LYS A 54 -16.53 5.90 -3.48
C LYS A 54 -16.34 5.13 -2.18
N ILE A 55 -17.00 5.59 -1.12
CA ILE A 55 -17.11 4.85 0.13
C ILE A 55 -17.77 3.49 -0.18
N GLU A 56 -17.33 2.45 0.53
CA GLU A 56 -17.71 1.02 0.39
C GLU A 56 -17.20 0.31 -0.86
N ASP A 57 -16.59 1.02 -1.83
CA ASP A 57 -15.98 0.35 -2.99
C ASP A 57 -14.88 -0.62 -2.53
N ARG A 58 -14.87 -1.80 -3.15
CA ARG A 58 -13.82 -2.80 -2.96
C ARG A 58 -12.62 -2.46 -3.82
N VAL A 59 -11.46 -2.39 -3.20
CA VAL A 59 -10.20 -2.01 -3.85
C VAL A 59 -9.12 -3.06 -3.63
N SER A 60 -8.18 -3.10 -4.56
CA SER A 60 -7.00 -3.94 -4.54
C SER A 60 -5.78 -3.04 -4.36
N ILE A 61 -4.96 -3.32 -3.35
CA ILE A 61 -3.81 -2.51 -2.97
C ILE A 61 -2.53 -3.23 -3.38
N LYS A 62 -1.70 -2.54 -4.18
CA LYS A 62 -0.34 -2.96 -4.53
C LYS A 62 0.65 -2.25 -3.60
N PHE A 63 1.55 -3.02 -2.99
CA PHE A 63 2.63 -2.47 -2.18
C PHE A 63 3.92 -2.42 -2.99
N ASN A 64 4.65 -1.30 -2.87
CA ASN A 64 6.02 -1.28 -3.34
C ASN A 64 6.90 -1.98 -2.29
N MET A 65 7.29 -3.21 -2.59
CA MET A 65 8.06 -4.07 -1.69
C MET A 65 9.42 -3.46 -1.30
N GLN A 66 9.99 -2.53 -2.09
CA GLN A 66 11.25 -1.86 -1.76
C GLN A 66 11.14 -0.91 -0.56
N TYR A 67 9.93 -0.44 -0.24
CA TYR A 67 9.69 0.53 0.84
C TYR A 67 8.98 -0.08 2.05
N ILE A 68 8.81 -1.39 2.10
CA ILE A 68 8.24 -2.07 3.27
C ILE A 68 9.25 -2.05 4.41
N HIS A 69 8.74 -1.84 5.62
CA HIS A 69 9.48 -1.96 6.86
C HIS A 69 8.92 -3.16 7.63
N LEU A 70 9.81 -3.94 8.24
CA LEU A 70 9.45 -5.05 9.13
C LEU A 70 10.13 -4.82 10.47
N PHE A 71 9.36 -4.96 11.54
CA PHE A 71 9.81 -4.75 12.91
C PHE A 71 9.60 -6.03 13.71
N ASP A 72 10.54 -6.32 14.59
CA ASP A 72 10.40 -7.41 15.56
C ASP A 72 9.33 -7.03 16.60
N TYR A 73 8.49 -7.99 16.97
CA TYR A 73 7.32 -7.74 17.83
C TYR A 73 7.72 -7.35 19.26
N ASP A 74 8.74 -8.02 19.82
CA ASP A 74 9.12 -7.83 21.22
C ASP A 74 10.00 -6.60 21.42
N SER A 75 10.96 -6.38 20.51
CA SER A 75 11.95 -5.31 20.62
C SER A 75 11.57 -4.03 19.88
N GLY A 76 10.68 -4.12 18.87
CA GLY A 76 10.38 -3.01 17.96
C GLY A 76 11.54 -2.64 17.02
N GLU A 77 12.63 -3.40 17.02
CA GLU A 77 13.77 -3.12 16.15
C GLU A 77 13.46 -3.48 14.69
N SER A 78 14.01 -2.68 13.76
CA SER A 78 13.88 -2.97 12.33
C SER A 78 14.62 -4.26 11.98
N MET A 79 13.89 -5.25 11.49
CA MET A 79 14.45 -6.52 11.01
C MET A 79 15.10 -6.38 9.63
N LEU A 80 14.69 -5.37 8.87
CA LEU A 80 15.30 -5.04 7.59
C LEU A 80 16.43 -4.03 7.80
N LYS A 81 17.67 -4.44 7.53
CA LYS A 81 18.80 -3.51 7.42
C LYS A 81 18.81 -2.93 6.01
N ARG A 82 18.64 -1.62 5.88
CA ARG A 82 18.93 -0.92 4.61
C ARG A 82 20.45 -0.95 4.45
N GLY A 83 20.92 -1.74 3.48
CA GLY A 83 22.33 -1.76 3.06
C GLY A 83 22.71 -0.51 2.28
#